data_AF-A0A940Z9K5-F1
#
_entry.id   AF-A0A940Z9K5-F1
#
_cell.length_a   1.000
_cell.length_b   1.000
_cell.length_c   1.000
_cell.angle_alpha   90.00
_cell.angle_beta   90.00
_cell.angle_gamma   90.00
#
_symmetry.space_group_name_H-M   'P 1'
#
loop_
_entity.id
_entity.type
_entity.pdbx_description
1 polymer ?
#
loop_
_entity_poly.entity_id
_entity_poly.type
_entity_poly.pdbx_seq_one_letter_code
_entity_poly.pdbx_strand_id
1 'polypeptide(L)'
;MSCLTTLKKAQSGEITPEMQHVAKDEGVSPELLRNEIAAGRVIICKNKHRVHGKPIGIGKHLTTKVNANIGSSEAHADLNVELEKLRVAIKAGADAVMDLSTGGPIKEIRQAVLKEASIPIGTVPIYQTAIDTIQKRKKGIVEMSADDIFSTIQEQAEEGVDFITVHCGITRQAMERINRQGRLLDVVSRGGSFLAAWMAYNNKENPLFEYYDRLLEIAAEHELVLSLGDGLRPGCIADATDRGQIQELLLLGELTQRAHEYGVQVMIEGPGHVPINQIETNILLEKRLCHEAPFYV
;
A
#
# COMPACT_ATOMS: atom_id res chain seq x y z
N MET A 1 -5.20 -27.31 -6.69
CA MET A 1 -4.44 -26.87 -5.50
C MET A 1 -4.04 -25.43 -5.77
N SER A 2 -4.50 -24.46 -4.99
CA SER A 2 -3.97 -23.10 -5.12
C SER A 2 -2.47 -23.15 -4.83
N CYS A 3 -1.66 -22.47 -5.65
CA CYS A 3 -0.24 -22.32 -5.37
C CYS A 3 -0.09 -21.58 -4.03
N LEU A 4 0.80 -22.05 -3.15
CA LEU A 4 1.07 -21.37 -1.88
C LEU A 4 1.69 -19.99 -2.13
N THR A 5 1.32 -19.01 -1.30
CA THR A 5 1.87 -17.65 -1.40
C THR A 5 3.36 -17.60 -1.04
N THR A 6 4.07 -16.54 -1.42
CA THR A 6 5.49 -16.32 -1.03
C THR A 6 5.69 -16.44 0.48
N LEU A 7 4.81 -15.84 1.28
CA LEU A 7 4.87 -15.93 2.74
C LEU A 7 4.66 -17.37 3.24
N LYS A 8 3.68 -18.10 2.70
CA LYS A 8 3.42 -19.49 3.10
C LYS A 8 4.55 -20.44 2.69
N LYS A 9 5.16 -20.22 1.51
CA LYS A 9 6.36 -20.94 1.07
C LYS A 9 7.54 -20.69 2.00
N ALA A 10 7.77 -19.45 2.41
CA ALA A 10 8.80 -19.13 3.39
C ALA A 10 8.55 -19.86 4.73
N GLN A 11 7.30 -19.85 5.21
CA GLN A 11 6.88 -20.51 6.44
C GLN A 11 6.99 -22.04 6.39
N SER A 12 6.82 -22.67 5.21
CA SER A 12 7.03 -24.11 5.02
C SER A 12 8.50 -24.50 4.87
N GLY A 13 9.42 -23.54 4.86
CA GLY A 13 10.86 -23.79 4.71
C GLY A 13 11.36 -23.77 3.26
N GLU A 14 10.50 -23.47 2.28
CA GLU A 14 10.88 -23.37 0.87
C GLU A 14 11.65 -22.07 0.58
N ILE A 15 12.67 -22.17 -0.27
CA ILE A 15 13.42 -21.02 -0.80
C ILE A 15 13.06 -20.89 -2.28
N THR A 16 12.29 -19.85 -2.63
CA THR A 16 11.81 -19.64 -4.00
C THR A 16 12.87 -18.97 -4.89
N PRO A 17 12.73 -19.02 -6.23
CA PRO A 17 13.61 -18.29 -7.13
C PRO A 17 13.66 -16.77 -6.84
N GLU A 18 12.53 -16.18 -6.45
CA GLU A 18 12.45 -14.76 -6.07
C GLU A 18 13.29 -14.47 -4.82
N MET A 19 13.23 -15.37 -3.82
CA MET A 19 14.07 -15.25 -2.62
C MET A 19 15.55 -15.36 -2.96
N GLN A 20 15.94 -16.29 -3.84
CA GLN A 20 17.34 -16.40 -4.27
C GLN A 20 17.82 -15.15 -5.00
N HIS A 21 16.96 -14.56 -5.84
CA HIS A 21 17.28 -13.33 -6.55
C HIS A 21 17.50 -12.16 -5.59
N VAL A 22 16.54 -11.92 -4.70
CA VAL A 22 16.63 -10.84 -3.70
C VAL A 22 17.83 -11.04 -2.77
N ALA A 23 18.07 -12.27 -2.30
CA ALA A 23 19.20 -12.56 -1.43
C ALA A 23 20.54 -12.26 -2.11
N LYS A 24 20.66 -12.60 -3.40
CA LYS A 24 21.85 -12.30 -4.21
C LYS A 24 22.05 -10.80 -4.38
N ASP A 25 21.00 -10.06 -4.72
CA ASP A 25 21.07 -8.61 -4.95
C ASP A 25 21.43 -7.84 -3.67
N GLU A 26 20.96 -8.31 -2.51
CA GLU A 26 21.20 -7.70 -1.20
C GLU A 26 22.49 -8.21 -0.51
N GLY A 27 23.16 -9.22 -1.08
CA GLY A 27 24.36 -9.80 -0.49
C GLY A 27 24.12 -10.55 0.83
N VAL A 28 22.93 -11.14 1.01
CA VAL A 28 22.53 -11.92 2.20
C VAL A 28 22.33 -13.40 1.85
N SER A 29 22.25 -14.29 2.86
CA SER A 29 21.95 -15.70 2.58
C SER A 29 20.46 -15.92 2.26
N PRO A 30 20.12 -16.83 1.34
CA PRO A 30 18.72 -17.18 1.06
C PRO A 30 17.96 -17.68 2.28
N GLU A 31 18.63 -18.36 3.21
CA GLU A 31 18.02 -18.84 4.47
C GLU A 31 17.68 -17.70 5.42
N LEU A 32 18.55 -16.69 5.53
CA LEU A 32 18.26 -15.49 6.31
C LEU A 32 17.04 -14.77 5.73
N LEU A 33 17.04 -14.54 4.42
CA LEU A 33 15.93 -13.89 3.75
C LEU A 33 14.62 -14.66 3.94
N ARG A 34 14.62 -15.99 3.74
CA ARG A 34 13.44 -16.84 3.98
C ARG A 34 12.95 -16.73 5.42
N ASN A 35 13.84 -16.72 6.41
CA ASN A 35 13.46 -16.58 7.81
C ASN A 35 12.79 -15.23 8.10
N GLU A 36 13.31 -14.14 7.54
CA GLU A 36 12.73 -12.81 7.72
C GLU A 36 11.38 -12.68 7.01
N ILE A 37 11.22 -13.28 5.83
CA ILE A 37 9.93 -13.36 5.14
C ILE A 37 8.94 -14.20 5.95
N ALA A 38 9.33 -15.40 6.41
CA ALA A 38 8.46 -16.27 7.20
C ALA A 38 7.97 -15.62 8.49
N ALA A 39 8.78 -14.73 9.07
CA ALA A 39 8.44 -13.94 10.25
C ALA A 39 7.67 -12.65 9.94
N GLY A 40 7.41 -12.33 8.67
CA GLY A 40 6.70 -11.11 8.25
C GLY A 40 7.51 -9.82 8.36
N ARG A 41 8.84 -9.91 8.50
CA ARG A 41 9.74 -8.75 8.66
C ARG A 41 10.41 -8.30 7.36
N VAL A 42 10.26 -9.10 6.31
CA VAL A 42 10.64 -8.80 4.94
C VAL A 42 9.49 -9.21 4.02
N ILE A 43 9.21 -8.38 3.03
CA ILE A 43 8.31 -8.71 1.91
C ILE A 43 9.10 -8.79 0.61
N ILE A 44 8.57 -9.51 -0.37
CA ILE A 44 8.99 -9.45 -1.76
C ILE A 44 7.85 -8.90 -2.61
N CYS A 45 8.06 -7.73 -3.22
CA CYS A 45 7.11 -7.13 -4.16
C CYS A 45 7.26 -7.80 -5.54
N LYS A 46 6.37 -8.74 -5.85
CA LYS A 46 6.32 -9.44 -7.13
C LYS A 46 4.96 -10.09 -7.36
N ASN A 47 4.06 -9.38 -8.04
CA ASN A 47 2.77 -9.96 -8.42
C ASN A 47 2.96 -11.13 -9.40
N LYS A 48 2.14 -12.19 -9.28
CA LYS A 48 2.23 -13.40 -10.12
C LYS A 48 2.08 -13.13 -11.62
N HIS A 49 1.33 -12.10 -11.99
CA HIS A 49 1.09 -11.71 -13.39
C HIS A 49 2.24 -10.88 -13.97
N ARG A 50 3.13 -10.39 -13.11
CA ARG A 50 4.23 -9.53 -13.52
C ARG A 50 5.39 -10.36 -14.05
N VAL A 51 5.36 -10.69 -15.34
CA VAL A 51 6.45 -11.45 -16.00
C VAL A 51 7.72 -10.61 -16.11
N HIS A 52 7.58 -9.32 -16.44
CA HIS A 52 8.69 -8.38 -16.63
C HIS A 52 8.82 -7.48 -15.41
N GLY A 53 9.95 -7.58 -14.70
CA GLY A 53 10.23 -6.83 -13.47
C GLY A 53 11.02 -7.69 -12.49
N LYS A 54 12.05 -7.14 -11.85
CA LYS A 54 12.81 -7.90 -10.83
C LYS A 54 12.05 -7.90 -9.51
N PRO A 55 12.02 -9.02 -8.76
CA PRO A 55 11.51 -9.02 -7.40
C PRO A 55 12.41 -8.13 -6.52
N ILE A 56 11.80 -7.30 -5.68
CA ILE A 56 12.52 -6.46 -4.71
C ILE A 56 12.10 -6.86 -3.31
N GLY A 57 13.10 -7.10 -2.45
CA GLY A 57 12.90 -7.31 -1.03
C GLY A 57 12.84 -5.98 -0.28
N ILE A 58 11.88 -5.84 0.64
CA ILE A 58 11.75 -4.67 1.51
C ILE A 58 11.65 -5.15 2.95
N GLY A 59 12.54 -4.71 3.83
CA GLY A 59 12.46 -5.04 5.25
C GLY A 59 13.80 -5.18 5.97
N LYS A 60 13.75 -5.86 7.11
CA LYS A 60 14.88 -6.01 8.03
C LYS A 60 16.06 -6.73 7.36
N HIS A 61 17.28 -6.31 7.70
CA HIS A 61 18.55 -6.82 7.15
C HIS A 61 18.82 -6.53 5.66
N LEU A 62 17.91 -5.86 4.96
CA LEU A 62 18.10 -5.41 3.58
C LEU A 62 18.47 -3.93 3.56
N THR A 63 18.99 -3.46 2.43
CA THR A 63 19.23 -2.02 2.21
C THR A 63 17.92 -1.22 2.25
N THR A 64 17.98 0.04 2.68
CA THR A 64 16.82 0.94 2.63
C THR A 64 16.38 1.16 1.19
N LYS A 65 15.07 1.07 0.94
CA LYS A 65 14.47 1.22 -0.38
C LYS A 65 13.81 2.58 -0.53
N VAL A 66 13.84 3.13 -1.74
CA VAL A 66 13.24 4.42 -2.06
C VAL A 66 12.14 4.24 -3.11
N ASN A 67 10.95 4.77 -2.82
CA ASN A 67 9.86 4.86 -3.77
C ASN A 67 9.80 6.24 -4.44
N ALA A 68 9.48 6.30 -5.73
CA ALA A 68 9.15 7.53 -6.44
C ALA A 68 7.69 7.55 -6.88
N ASN A 69 6.99 8.66 -6.63
CA ASN A 69 5.60 8.84 -7.06
C ASN A 69 5.54 9.51 -8.44
N ILE A 70 4.82 8.89 -9.37
CA ILE A 70 4.43 9.46 -10.66
C ILE A 70 2.91 9.47 -10.78
N GLY A 71 2.38 9.93 -11.91
CA GLY A 71 0.95 9.90 -12.18
C GLY A 71 0.46 11.15 -12.88
N SER A 72 -0.60 10.97 -13.66
CA SER A 72 -1.33 12.03 -14.34
C SER A 72 -2.33 12.73 -13.39
N SER A 73 -2.79 13.90 -13.81
CA SER A 73 -3.85 14.66 -13.13
C SER A 73 -4.85 15.20 -14.16
N GLU A 74 -5.99 15.72 -13.70
CA GLU A 74 -6.97 16.35 -14.61
C GLU A 74 -6.37 17.54 -15.38
N ALA A 75 -5.41 18.25 -14.79
CA ALA A 75 -4.74 19.38 -15.42
C ALA A 75 -3.69 18.95 -16.47
N HIS A 76 -3.12 17.75 -16.31
CA HIS A 76 -2.06 17.25 -17.18
C HIS A 76 -2.06 15.72 -17.19
N ALA A 77 -2.53 15.14 -18.31
CA ALA A 77 -2.58 13.71 -18.53
C ALA A 77 -1.98 13.38 -19.91
N ASP A 78 -0.67 13.16 -19.94
CA ASP A 78 0.07 12.76 -21.14
C ASP A 78 0.85 11.48 -20.85
N LEU A 79 0.54 10.43 -21.62
CA LEU A 79 1.16 9.12 -21.50
C LEU A 79 2.68 9.16 -21.65
N ASN A 80 3.20 9.91 -22.61
CA ASN A 80 4.64 9.97 -22.87
C ASN A 80 5.37 10.66 -21.73
N VAL A 81 4.74 11.66 -21.11
CA VAL A 81 5.28 12.34 -19.92
C VAL A 81 5.34 11.37 -18.74
N GLU A 82 4.32 10.56 -18.50
CA GLU A 82 4.34 9.57 -17.42
C GLU A 82 5.40 8.48 -17.64
N LEU A 83 5.57 7.99 -18.87
CA LEU A 83 6.64 7.06 -19.20
C LEU A 83 8.03 7.68 -19.05
N GLU A 84 8.20 8.96 -19.38
CA GLU A 84 9.48 9.65 -19.18
C GLU A 84 9.79 9.83 -17.69
N LYS A 85 8.80 10.19 -16.87
CA LYS A 85 8.97 10.24 -15.40
C LYS A 85 9.40 8.89 -14.83
N LEU A 86 8.78 7.79 -15.30
CA LEU A 86 9.15 6.43 -14.91
C LEU A 86 10.64 6.14 -15.23
N ARG A 87 11.08 6.43 -16.46
CA ARG A 87 12.48 6.24 -16.88
C ARG A 87 13.44 7.06 -16.02
N VAL A 88 13.10 8.32 -15.76
CA VAL A 88 13.92 9.21 -14.92
C VAL A 88 14.01 8.69 -13.49
N ALA A 89 12.89 8.23 -12.90
CA ALA A 89 12.89 7.65 -11.55
C ALA A 89 13.77 6.40 -11.45
N ILE A 90 13.64 5.47 -12.40
CA ILE A 90 14.48 4.26 -12.44
C ILE A 90 15.96 4.64 -12.61
N LYS A 91 16.27 5.57 -13.53
CA LYS A 91 17.65 6.03 -13.76
C LYS A 91 18.25 6.73 -12.53
N ALA A 92 17.43 7.40 -11.73
CA ALA A 92 17.85 8.05 -10.49
C ALA A 92 18.03 7.06 -9.33
N GLY A 93 17.65 5.78 -9.50
CA GLY A 93 17.85 4.73 -8.50
C GLY A 93 16.64 4.47 -7.61
N ALA A 94 15.42 4.81 -8.04
CA ALA A 94 14.21 4.38 -7.33
C ALA A 94 14.11 2.84 -7.33
N ASP A 95 13.76 2.26 -6.19
CA ASP A 95 13.57 0.81 -6.01
C ASP A 95 12.13 0.37 -6.30
N ALA A 96 11.19 1.31 -6.17
CA ALA A 96 9.78 1.13 -6.51
C ALA A 96 9.21 2.45 -7.06
N VAL A 97 8.12 2.35 -7.80
CA VAL A 97 7.36 3.51 -8.27
C VAL A 97 5.89 3.31 -7.95
N MET A 98 5.21 4.35 -7.48
CA MET A 98 3.75 4.34 -7.41
C MET A 98 3.14 5.17 -8.52
N ASP A 99 2.17 4.58 -9.23
CA ASP A 99 1.28 5.31 -10.14
C ASP A 99 0.09 5.86 -9.35
N LEU A 100 0.11 7.16 -9.11
CA LEU A 100 -0.91 7.91 -8.38
C LEU A 100 -1.83 8.70 -9.32
N SER A 101 -1.96 8.27 -10.58
CA SER A 101 -2.76 8.92 -11.61
C SER A 101 -4.21 9.15 -11.16
N THR A 102 -4.70 10.38 -11.35
CA THR A 102 -6.09 10.79 -11.06
C THR A 102 -6.75 11.53 -12.22
N GLY A 103 -6.20 11.47 -13.42
CA GLY A 103 -6.79 12.13 -14.60
C GLY A 103 -6.42 11.47 -15.91
N GLY A 104 -7.26 11.69 -16.93
CA GLY A 104 -7.10 11.04 -18.22
C GLY A 104 -7.35 9.52 -18.17
N PRO A 105 -6.83 8.76 -19.16
CA PRO A 105 -7.04 7.32 -19.28
C PRO A 105 -6.15 6.55 -18.28
N ILE A 106 -6.54 6.54 -16.99
CA ILE A 106 -5.74 5.99 -15.87
C ILE A 106 -5.32 4.55 -16.14
N LYS A 107 -6.24 3.71 -16.64
CA LYS A 107 -5.96 2.29 -16.90
C LYS A 107 -4.89 2.15 -17.99
N GLU A 108 -5.03 2.87 -19.08
CA GLU A 108 -4.12 2.81 -20.22
C GLU A 108 -2.73 3.33 -19.85
N ILE A 109 -2.65 4.39 -19.03
CA ILE A 109 -1.39 4.91 -18.47
C ILE A 109 -0.73 3.84 -17.60
N ARG A 110 -1.46 3.28 -16.64
CA ARG A 110 -0.93 2.26 -15.73
C ARG A 110 -0.45 1.01 -16.48
N GLN A 111 -1.21 0.53 -17.46
CA GLN A 111 -0.82 -0.62 -18.27
C GLN A 111 0.48 -0.36 -19.05
N ALA A 112 0.67 0.84 -19.57
CA ALA A 112 1.92 1.23 -20.23
C ALA A 112 3.09 1.30 -19.23
N VAL A 113 2.86 1.88 -18.05
CA VAL A 113 3.85 1.95 -16.95
C VAL A 113 4.27 0.54 -16.52
N LEU A 114 3.32 -0.36 -16.25
CA LEU A 114 3.57 -1.75 -15.87
C LEU A 114 4.38 -2.51 -16.92
N LYS A 115 4.09 -2.29 -18.19
CA LYS A 115 4.79 -2.93 -19.31
C LYS A 115 6.25 -2.49 -19.41
N GLU A 116 6.54 -1.22 -19.12
CA GLU A 116 7.89 -0.66 -19.25
C GLU A 116 8.73 -0.80 -17.97
N ALA A 117 8.10 -0.78 -16.81
CA ALA A 117 8.79 -0.76 -15.52
C ALA A 117 9.55 -2.07 -15.24
N SER A 118 10.82 -1.93 -14.88
CA SER A 118 11.68 -3.04 -14.42
C SER A 118 11.65 -3.25 -12.90
N ILE A 119 11.05 -2.33 -12.15
CA ILE A 119 10.97 -2.30 -10.68
C ILE A 119 9.51 -2.31 -10.18
N PRO A 120 9.19 -2.78 -8.96
CA PRO A 120 7.85 -2.78 -8.35
C PRO A 120 7.00 -1.56 -8.66
N ILE A 121 5.75 -1.80 -9.09
CA ILE A 121 4.75 -0.75 -9.29
C ILE A 121 3.68 -0.87 -8.21
N GLY A 122 3.45 0.23 -7.50
CA GLY A 122 2.37 0.37 -6.55
C GLY A 122 1.26 1.31 -7.01
N THR A 123 0.09 1.22 -6.38
CA THR A 123 -1.04 2.11 -6.65
C THR A 123 -1.84 2.41 -5.38
N VAL A 124 -2.78 3.35 -5.48
CA VAL A 124 -3.81 3.61 -4.47
C VAL A 124 -5.18 3.36 -5.12
N PRO A 125 -5.75 2.14 -5.06
CA PRO A 125 -6.92 1.75 -5.87
C PRO A 125 -8.13 2.67 -5.72
N ILE A 126 -8.36 3.22 -4.52
CA ILE A 126 -9.47 4.13 -4.24
C ILE A 126 -9.44 5.41 -5.10
N TYR A 127 -8.28 5.80 -5.64
CA TYR A 127 -8.18 6.93 -6.57
C TYR A 127 -8.88 6.64 -7.88
N GLN A 128 -8.60 5.49 -8.51
CA GLN A 128 -9.28 5.11 -9.74
C GLN A 128 -10.77 4.92 -9.49
N THR A 129 -11.18 4.26 -8.39
CA THR A 129 -12.61 4.07 -8.08
C THR A 129 -13.34 5.40 -7.96
N ALA A 130 -12.74 6.38 -7.28
CA ALA A 130 -13.29 7.72 -7.12
C ALA A 130 -13.43 8.44 -8.46
N ILE A 131 -12.37 8.43 -9.28
CA ILE A 131 -12.36 9.10 -10.59
C ILE A 131 -13.34 8.44 -11.56
N ASP A 132 -13.39 7.11 -11.62
CA ASP A 132 -14.34 6.38 -12.48
C ASP A 132 -15.79 6.66 -12.07
N THR A 133 -16.05 6.82 -10.77
CA THR A 133 -17.38 7.18 -10.25
C THR A 133 -17.80 8.58 -10.71
N ILE A 134 -16.88 9.55 -10.68
CA ILE A 134 -17.15 10.90 -11.19
C ILE A 134 -17.31 10.89 -12.71
N GLN A 135 -16.33 10.34 -13.42
CA GLN A 135 -16.20 10.55 -14.86
C GLN A 135 -17.10 9.62 -15.67
N LYS A 136 -17.16 8.33 -15.31
CA LYS A 136 -17.93 7.31 -16.05
C LYS A 136 -19.37 7.22 -15.57
N ARG A 137 -19.60 7.36 -14.25
CA ARG A 137 -20.95 7.19 -13.66
C ARG A 137 -21.67 8.50 -13.37
N LYS A 138 -20.99 9.65 -13.46
CA LYS A 138 -21.54 10.99 -13.17
C LYS A 138 -22.13 11.11 -11.76
N LYS A 139 -21.45 10.49 -10.79
CA LYS A 139 -21.84 10.44 -9.37
C LYS A 139 -20.77 11.06 -8.48
N GLY A 140 -21.14 11.43 -7.25
CA GLY A 140 -20.17 11.86 -6.24
C GLY A 140 -19.28 10.71 -5.78
N ILE A 141 -18.05 11.01 -5.33
CA ILE A 141 -17.12 10.02 -4.75
C ILE A 141 -17.79 9.23 -3.61
N VAL A 142 -18.63 9.90 -2.82
CA VAL A 142 -19.37 9.28 -1.70
C VAL A 142 -20.39 8.23 -2.14
N GLU A 143 -20.73 8.14 -3.43
CA GLU A 143 -21.68 7.17 -3.99
C GLU A 143 -21.01 5.91 -4.57
N MET A 144 -19.70 5.74 -4.40
CA MET A 144 -19.02 4.46 -4.67
C MET A 144 -19.71 3.35 -3.88
N SER A 145 -19.79 2.14 -4.43
CA SER A 145 -20.15 0.95 -3.65
C SER A 145 -18.89 0.22 -3.17
N ALA A 146 -19.03 -0.63 -2.16
CA ALA A 146 -17.95 -1.53 -1.76
C ALA A 146 -17.48 -2.39 -2.95
N ASP A 147 -18.43 -2.87 -3.77
CA ASP A 147 -18.10 -3.67 -4.96
C ASP A 147 -17.31 -2.90 -6.01
N ASP A 148 -17.52 -1.59 -6.17
CA ASP A 148 -16.71 -0.77 -7.08
C ASP A 148 -15.24 -0.73 -6.59
N ILE A 149 -15.03 -0.60 -5.28
CA ILE A 149 -13.69 -0.57 -4.66
C ILE A 149 -13.00 -1.91 -4.87
N PHE A 150 -13.65 -3.02 -4.51
CA PHE A 150 -13.07 -4.35 -4.65
C PHE A 150 -12.87 -4.76 -6.11
N SER A 151 -13.77 -4.36 -7.02
CA SER A 151 -13.59 -4.61 -8.46
C SER A 151 -12.37 -3.87 -9.01
N THR A 152 -12.13 -2.63 -8.55
CA THR A 152 -10.93 -1.87 -8.93
C THR A 152 -9.65 -2.54 -8.41
N ILE A 153 -9.69 -3.07 -7.18
CA ILE A 153 -8.56 -3.81 -6.58
C ILE A 153 -8.28 -5.09 -7.37
N GLN A 154 -9.32 -5.87 -7.68
CA GLN A 154 -9.21 -7.08 -8.50
C GLN A 154 -8.62 -6.78 -9.89
N GLU A 155 -9.13 -5.74 -10.57
CA GLU A 155 -8.66 -5.31 -11.88
C GLU A 155 -7.16 -4.97 -11.85
N GLN A 156 -6.72 -4.19 -10.86
CA GLN A 156 -5.31 -3.81 -10.73
C GLN A 156 -4.41 -5.00 -10.35
N ALA A 157 -4.92 -5.92 -9.54
CA ALA A 157 -4.22 -7.16 -9.20
C ALA A 157 -4.02 -8.05 -10.44
N GLU A 158 -5.02 -8.13 -11.33
CA GLU A 158 -4.95 -8.84 -12.61
C GLU A 158 -4.00 -8.17 -13.62
N GLU A 159 -3.91 -6.84 -13.61
CA GLU A 159 -2.96 -6.09 -14.45
C GLU A 159 -1.50 -6.32 -14.05
N GLY A 160 -1.23 -6.78 -12.83
CA GLY A 160 0.11 -7.08 -12.33
C GLY A 160 0.73 -6.00 -11.46
N VAL A 161 -0.07 -5.13 -10.83
CA VAL A 161 0.39 -4.23 -9.76
C VAL A 161 0.99 -5.04 -8.61
N ASP A 162 2.17 -4.68 -8.10
CA ASP A 162 2.89 -5.49 -7.10
C ASP A 162 2.45 -5.21 -5.67
N PHE A 163 2.06 -3.97 -5.37
CA PHE A 163 1.56 -3.59 -4.07
C PHE A 163 0.47 -2.52 -4.17
N ILE A 164 -0.47 -2.52 -3.24
CA ILE A 164 -1.52 -1.49 -3.17
C ILE A 164 -1.56 -0.83 -1.81
N THR A 165 -1.73 0.49 -1.80
CA THR A 165 -2.05 1.22 -0.59
C THR A 165 -3.54 1.16 -0.31
N VAL A 166 -3.89 0.57 0.83
CA VAL A 166 -5.26 0.36 1.31
C VAL A 166 -5.43 0.97 2.69
N HIS A 167 -6.34 1.94 2.81
CA HIS A 167 -6.51 2.72 4.03
C HIS A 167 -7.52 2.02 4.96
N CYS A 168 -7.21 0.81 5.39
CA CYS A 168 -8.08 -0.03 6.21
C CYS A 168 -8.23 0.49 7.65
N GLY A 169 -7.28 1.28 8.15
CA GLY A 169 -7.28 1.80 9.51
C GLY A 169 -8.20 3.00 9.75
N ILE A 170 -8.77 3.59 8.69
CA ILE A 170 -9.79 4.63 8.77
C ILE A 170 -11.12 3.99 9.20
N THR A 171 -11.39 3.95 10.49
CA THR A 171 -12.66 3.42 11.03
C THR A 171 -13.53 4.54 11.57
N ARG A 172 -14.83 4.30 11.72
CA ARG A 172 -15.75 5.24 12.40
C ARG A 172 -15.23 5.62 13.78
N GLN A 173 -14.71 4.65 14.53
CA GLN A 173 -14.14 4.90 15.85
C GLN A 173 -12.93 5.85 15.78
N ALA A 174 -12.04 5.67 14.80
CA ALA A 174 -10.87 6.53 14.63
C ALA A 174 -11.27 7.96 14.24
N MET A 175 -12.26 8.10 13.35
CA MET A 175 -12.83 9.39 12.98
C MET A 175 -13.50 10.10 14.16
N GLU A 176 -14.24 9.39 15.00
CA GLU A 176 -14.81 9.96 16.23
C GLU A 176 -13.73 10.51 17.17
N ARG A 177 -12.58 9.84 17.29
CA ARG A 177 -11.48 10.34 18.14
C ARG A 177 -10.85 11.60 17.58
N ILE A 178 -10.58 11.65 16.27
CA ILE A 178 -10.03 12.86 15.64
C ILE A 178 -11.00 14.03 15.76
N ASN A 179 -12.28 13.81 15.48
CA ASN A 179 -13.30 14.86 15.58
C ASN A 179 -13.41 15.44 17.01
N ARG A 180 -13.25 14.59 18.04
CA ARG A 180 -13.22 15.05 19.44
C ARG A 180 -11.92 15.74 19.84
N GLN A 181 -10.81 15.35 19.22
CA GLN A 181 -9.51 15.97 19.50
C GLN A 181 -9.39 17.35 18.86
N GLY A 182 -9.85 17.50 17.61
CA GLY A 182 -9.69 18.71 16.81
C GLY A 182 -8.25 18.89 16.33
N ARG A 183 -7.92 18.30 15.17
CA ARG A 183 -6.62 18.50 14.51
C ARG A 183 -6.50 19.92 13.95
N LEU A 184 -5.28 20.41 13.82
CA LEU A 184 -5.03 21.64 13.09
C LEU A 184 -5.23 21.44 11.60
N LEU A 185 -4.69 20.35 11.05
CA LEU A 185 -4.92 19.91 9.67
C LEU A 185 -5.57 18.53 9.71
N ASP A 186 -6.90 18.49 9.57
CA ASP A 186 -7.79 17.31 9.67
C ASP A 186 -7.22 15.98 9.11
N VAL A 187 -7.70 15.55 7.95
CA VAL A 187 -7.25 14.33 7.25
C VAL A 187 -6.57 14.77 5.98
N VAL A 188 -5.24 14.66 5.95
CA VAL A 188 -4.42 15.08 4.80
C VAL A 188 -4.16 13.95 3.80
N SER A 189 -4.46 12.70 4.17
CA SER A 189 -4.44 11.60 3.22
C SER A 189 -5.62 11.70 2.26
N ARG A 190 -5.34 11.81 0.96
CA ARG A 190 -6.41 11.81 -0.06
C ARG A 190 -7.28 10.55 0.03
N GLY A 191 -6.66 9.38 0.17
CA GLY A 191 -7.38 8.10 0.26
C GLY A 191 -8.16 7.99 1.57
N GLY A 192 -7.55 8.43 2.67
CA GLY A 192 -8.22 8.52 3.97
C GLY A 192 -9.44 9.46 3.93
N SER A 193 -9.30 10.62 3.32
CA SER A 193 -10.39 11.60 3.18
C SER A 193 -11.54 11.11 2.30
N PHE A 194 -11.26 10.37 1.22
CA PHE A 194 -12.30 9.76 0.39
C PHE A 194 -13.14 8.75 1.20
N LEU A 195 -12.48 7.88 1.98
CA LEU A 195 -13.18 6.88 2.79
C LEU A 195 -13.90 7.51 3.99
N ALA A 196 -13.30 8.52 4.64
CA ALA A 196 -13.95 9.27 5.71
C ALA A 196 -15.25 9.94 5.22
N ALA A 197 -15.21 10.61 4.06
CA ALA A 197 -16.38 11.22 3.44
C ALA A 197 -17.43 10.16 3.04
N TRP A 198 -16.98 9.02 2.50
CA TRP A 198 -17.85 7.91 2.13
C TRP A 198 -18.59 7.32 3.35
N MET A 199 -17.87 7.07 4.45
CA MET A 199 -18.46 6.55 5.69
C MET A 199 -19.49 7.52 6.28
N ALA A 200 -19.17 8.81 6.30
CA ALA A 200 -20.05 9.85 6.81
C ALA A 200 -21.35 9.95 5.98
N TYR A 201 -21.24 9.92 4.64
CA TYR A 201 -22.38 9.99 3.74
C TYR A 201 -23.28 8.75 3.82
N ASN A 202 -22.70 7.56 3.84
CA ASN A 202 -23.44 6.30 3.81
C ASN A 202 -23.86 5.82 5.21
N ASN A 203 -23.37 6.46 6.28
CA ASN A 203 -23.50 6.01 7.67
C ASN A 203 -23.12 4.53 7.86
N LYS A 204 -22.00 4.13 7.26
CA LYS A 204 -21.44 2.76 7.29
C LYS A 204 -20.00 2.76 7.77
N GLU A 205 -19.48 1.58 8.10
CA GLU A 205 -18.05 1.39 8.38
C GLU A 205 -17.24 1.35 7.08
N ASN A 206 -15.94 1.57 7.17
CA ASN A 206 -15.04 1.51 6.03
C ASN A 206 -15.08 0.11 5.37
N PRO A 207 -15.41 0.01 4.07
CA PRO A 207 -15.55 -1.29 3.40
C PRO A 207 -14.24 -2.08 3.35
N LEU A 208 -13.08 -1.40 3.35
CA LEU A 208 -11.76 -2.06 3.39
C LEU A 208 -11.45 -2.64 4.78
N PHE A 209 -12.12 -2.16 5.83
CA PHE A 209 -12.04 -2.71 7.18
C PHE A 209 -13.10 -3.79 7.40
N GLU A 210 -14.35 -3.48 7.08
CA GLU A 210 -15.51 -4.38 7.27
C GLU A 210 -15.36 -5.69 6.49
N TYR A 211 -14.89 -5.61 5.24
CA TYR A 211 -14.71 -6.75 4.35
C TYR A 211 -13.22 -7.09 4.13
N TYR A 212 -12.39 -6.96 5.15
CA TYR A 212 -10.94 -7.19 5.03
C TYR A 212 -10.60 -8.61 4.52
N ASP A 213 -11.36 -9.66 4.87
CA ASP A 213 -11.09 -11.00 4.34
C ASP A 213 -11.23 -11.07 2.81
N ARG A 214 -12.18 -10.35 2.23
CA ARG A 214 -12.31 -10.24 0.77
C ARG A 214 -11.07 -9.59 0.15
N LEU A 215 -10.49 -8.59 0.83
CA LEU A 215 -9.22 -7.99 0.39
C LEU A 215 -8.08 -9.00 0.44
N LEU A 216 -8.01 -9.78 1.52
CA LEU A 216 -6.96 -10.80 1.70
C LEU A 216 -7.07 -11.93 0.68
N GLU A 217 -8.28 -12.36 0.32
CA GLU A 217 -8.52 -13.35 -0.73
C GLU A 217 -7.96 -12.88 -2.08
N ILE A 218 -8.28 -11.65 -2.49
CA ILE A 218 -7.73 -11.05 -3.72
C ILE A 218 -6.20 -10.96 -3.61
N ALA A 219 -5.69 -10.47 -2.49
CA ALA A 219 -4.25 -10.25 -2.34
C ALA A 219 -3.46 -11.57 -2.41
N ALA A 220 -3.94 -12.61 -1.72
CA ALA A 220 -3.35 -13.93 -1.71
C ALA A 220 -3.41 -14.60 -3.08
N GLU A 221 -4.52 -14.43 -3.82
CA GLU A 221 -4.65 -14.99 -5.16
C GLU A 221 -3.57 -14.45 -6.11
N HIS A 222 -3.18 -13.17 -5.99
CA HIS A 222 -2.34 -12.48 -6.97
C HIS A 222 -0.88 -12.25 -6.55
N GLU A 223 -0.44 -12.73 -5.37
CA GLU A 223 0.84 -12.31 -4.75
C GLU A 223 0.93 -10.77 -4.62
N LEU A 224 -0.20 -10.13 -4.33
CA LEU A 224 -0.28 -8.70 -4.16
C LEU A 224 0.09 -8.34 -2.72
N VAL A 225 1.10 -7.49 -2.56
CA VAL A 225 1.48 -6.97 -1.24
C VAL A 225 0.49 -5.89 -0.81
N LEU A 226 0.06 -5.93 0.44
CA LEU A 226 -0.73 -4.84 1.02
C LEU A 226 0.20 -3.83 1.70
N SER A 227 0.19 -2.60 1.20
CA SER A 227 0.70 -1.43 1.91
C SER A 227 -0.45 -0.87 2.75
N LEU A 228 -0.45 -1.15 4.05
CA LEU A 228 -1.51 -0.69 4.94
C LEU A 228 -1.34 0.81 5.18
N GLY A 229 -2.20 1.60 4.55
CA GLY A 229 -2.08 3.04 4.41
C GLY A 229 -2.33 3.81 5.71
N ASP A 230 -1.63 4.93 5.85
CA ASP A 230 -1.66 5.84 6.99
C ASP A 230 -2.68 6.98 6.80
N GLY A 231 -3.95 6.62 6.65
CA GLY A 231 -5.00 7.59 6.33
C GLY A 231 -5.15 8.72 7.34
N LEU A 232 -4.75 8.51 8.60
CA LEU A 232 -4.72 9.48 9.69
C LEU A 232 -3.30 9.97 9.98
N ARG A 233 -2.38 9.97 9.03
CA ARG A 233 -1.07 10.62 9.23
C ARG A 233 -1.17 12.11 9.58
N PRO A 234 -0.20 12.67 10.31
CA PRO A 234 -0.16 14.08 10.64
C PRO A 234 0.23 14.93 9.42
N GLY A 235 -0.59 15.95 9.13
CA GLY A 235 -0.32 16.96 8.10
C GLY A 235 0.55 18.12 8.58
N CYS A 236 0.71 18.27 9.88
CA CYS A 236 1.59 19.27 10.48
C CYS A 236 2.21 18.73 11.78
N ILE A 237 3.26 19.40 12.24
CA ILE A 237 3.98 19.03 13.47
C ILE A 237 3.07 19.04 14.71
N ALA A 238 2.05 19.91 14.74
CA ALA A 238 1.12 20.01 15.87
C ALA A 238 0.20 18.78 16.00
N ASP A 239 -0.03 18.06 14.90
CA ASP A 239 -0.88 16.86 14.86
C ASP A 239 -0.06 15.57 14.98
N ALA A 240 1.26 15.65 15.14
CA ALA A 240 2.16 14.51 15.18
C ALA A 240 1.98 13.66 16.45
N THR A 241 2.02 12.33 16.27
CA THR A 241 1.90 11.33 17.33
C THR A 241 0.61 11.48 18.16
N ASP A 242 -0.48 11.86 17.48
CA ASP A 242 -1.76 12.13 18.13
C ASP A 242 -2.66 10.88 18.26
N ARG A 243 -3.86 11.06 18.83
CA ARG A 243 -4.77 9.94 19.12
C ARG A 243 -5.23 9.23 17.86
N GLY A 244 -5.45 9.97 16.78
CA GLY A 244 -5.90 9.43 15.50
C GLY A 244 -4.83 8.57 14.85
N GLN A 245 -3.62 9.11 14.76
CA GLN A 245 -2.46 8.41 14.18
C GLN A 245 -2.15 7.12 14.95
N ILE A 246 -2.07 7.18 16.29
CA ILE A 246 -1.76 6.01 17.10
C ILE A 246 -2.89 4.97 17.07
N GLN A 247 -4.16 5.40 17.05
CA GLN A 247 -5.27 4.46 16.89
C GLN A 247 -5.21 3.74 15.55
N GLU A 248 -4.92 4.45 14.45
CA GLU A 248 -4.78 3.82 13.15
C GLU A 248 -3.66 2.77 13.20
N LEU A 249 -2.48 3.14 13.68
CA LEU A 249 -1.33 2.22 13.77
C LEU A 249 -1.63 0.94 14.56
N LEU A 250 -2.37 1.05 15.67
CA LEU A 250 -2.84 -0.11 16.44
C LEU A 250 -3.68 -1.06 15.57
N LEU A 251 -4.65 -0.52 14.84
CA LEU A 251 -5.49 -1.30 13.93
C LEU A 251 -4.68 -1.91 12.80
N LEU A 252 -3.72 -1.20 12.22
CA LEU A 252 -2.86 -1.75 11.16
C LEU A 252 -2.04 -2.96 11.66
N GLY A 253 -1.58 -2.94 12.92
CA GLY A 253 -0.92 -4.10 13.53
C GLY A 253 -1.84 -5.33 13.65
N GLU A 254 -3.09 -5.14 14.08
CA GLU A 254 -4.10 -6.22 14.13
C GLU A 254 -4.39 -6.78 12.73
N LEU A 255 -4.55 -5.90 11.74
CA LEU A 255 -4.79 -6.27 10.34
C LEU A 255 -3.60 -6.98 9.69
N THR A 256 -2.38 -6.70 10.15
CA THR A 256 -1.14 -7.37 9.71
C THR A 256 -1.12 -8.82 10.15
N GLN A 257 -1.47 -9.10 11.41
CA GLN A 257 -1.56 -10.49 11.90
C GLN A 257 -2.56 -11.29 11.09
N ARG A 258 -3.76 -10.73 10.86
CA ARG A 258 -4.81 -11.36 10.05
C ARG A 258 -4.37 -11.58 8.60
N ALA A 259 -3.64 -10.64 8.00
CA ALA A 259 -3.07 -10.84 6.66
C ALA A 259 -2.04 -11.98 6.61
N HIS A 260 -1.18 -12.11 7.62
CA HIS A 260 -0.20 -13.20 7.71
C HIS A 260 -0.87 -14.58 7.84
N GLU A 261 -2.02 -14.66 8.52
CA GLU A 261 -2.84 -15.88 8.58
C GLU A 261 -3.31 -16.32 7.20
N TYR A 262 -3.68 -15.38 6.34
CA TYR A 262 -4.03 -15.60 4.92
C TYR A 262 -2.81 -15.80 4.00
N GLY A 263 -1.59 -15.62 4.52
CA GLY A 263 -0.37 -15.72 3.71
C GLY A 263 -0.11 -14.48 2.85
N VAL A 264 -0.76 -13.35 3.16
CA VAL A 264 -0.57 -12.08 2.46
C VAL A 264 0.61 -11.34 3.08
N GLN A 265 1.48 -10.81 2.22
CA GLN A 265 2.63 -9.99 2.62
C GLN A 265 2.17 -8.55 2.89
N VAL A 266 2.67 -7.95 3.96
CA VAL A 266 2.25 -6.62 4.43
C VAL A 266 3.45 -5.72 4.70
N MET A 267 3.32 -4.45 4.34
CA MET A 267 4.11 -3.35 4.90
C MET A 267 3.17 -2.27 5.46
N ILE A 268 3.66 -1.48 6.40
CA ILE A 268 2.89 -0.43 7.09
C ILE A 268 3.33 0.93 6.57
N GLU A 269 2.39 1.79 6.20
CA GLU A 269 2.70 3.20 5.93
C GLU A 269 2.77 4.00 7.23
N GLY A 270 3.68 4.96 7.27
CA GLY A 270 4.01 5.74 8.46
C GLY A 270 3.92 7.24 8.25
N PRO A 271 3.95 8.00 9.35
CA PRO A 271 3.55 9.40 9.38
C PRO A 271 4.39 10.32 8.48
N GLY A 272 3.73 11.39 8.05
CA GLY A 272 4.35 12.52 7.35
C GLY A 272 5.03 13.51 8.28
N HIS A 273 4.32 14.57 8.71
CA HIS A 273 4.95 15.69 9.41
C HIS A 273 5.21 15.37 10.89
N VAL A 274 6.44 14.99 11.23
CA VAL A 274 6.85 14.61 12.59
C VAL A 274 8.07 15.43 13.01
N PRO A 275 8.09 16.04 14.22
CA PRO A 275 9.28 16.73 14.71
C PRO A 275 10.39 15.72 15.04
N ILE A 276 11.64 16.12 14.87
CA ILE A 276 12.81 15.22 14.96
C ILE A 276 12.86 14.39 16.25
N ASN A 277 12.44 14.97 17.38
CA ASN A 277 12.42 14.33 18.69
C ASN A 277 11.34 13.24 18.85
N GLN A 278 10.41 13.12 17.90
CA GLN A 278 9.35 12.09 17.90
C GLN A 278 9.59 10.99 16.86
N ILE A 279 10.59 11.13 15.97
CA ILE A 279 10.85 10.16 14.89
C ILE A 279 11.16 8.78 15.48
N GLU A 280 12.12 8.70 16.42
CA GLU A 280 12.49 7.44 17.06
C GLU A 280 11.30 6.77 17.75
N THR A 281 10.44 7.56 18.41
CA THR A 281 9.23 7.05 19.06
C THR A 281 8.30 6.39 18.06
N ASN A 282 8.09 7.00 16.89
CA ASN A 282 7.23 6.43 15.85
C ASN A 282 7.80 5.12 15.27
N ILE A 283 9.11 5.04 15.06
CA ILE A 283 9.79 3.80 14.64
C ILE A 283 9.58 2.69 15.69
N LEU A 284 9.82 2.99 16.97
CA LEU A 284 9.68 2.00 18.05
C LEU A 284 8.24 1.54 18.23
N LEU A 285 7.27 2.45 18.09
CA LEU A 285 5.85 2.13 18.17
C LEU A 285 5.42 1.21 17.04
N GLU A 286 5.75 1.53 15.79
CA GLU A 286 5.40 0.66 14.67
C GLU A 286 6.04 -0.72 14.82
N LYS A 287 7.34 -0.80 15.10
CA LYS A 287 8.03 -2.09 15.24
C LYS A 287 7.41 -2.95 16.33
N ARG A 288 6.94 -2.34 17.42
CA ARG A 288 6.28 -3.05 18.51
C ARG A 288 4.85 -3.47 18.18
N LEU A 289 4.05 -2.58 17.61
CA LEU A 289 2.61 -2.77 17.40
C LEU A 289 2.32 -3.58 16.14
N CYS A 290 3.16 -3.48 15.12
CA CYS A 290 3.00 -4.12 13.82
C CYS A 290 3.97 -5.29 13.60
N HIS A 291 4.47 -5.89 14.69
CA HIS A 291 5.24 -7.15 14.65
C HIS A 291 6.50 -7.10 13.80
N GLU A 292 7.20 -5.96 13.83
CA GLU A 292 8.38 -5.70 13.01
C GLU A 292 8.15 -5.78 11.49
N ALA A 293 6.91 -5.62 11.00
CA ALA A 293 6.63 -5.48 9.59
C ALA A 293 7.50 -4.37 8.94
N PRO A 294 7.76 -4.42 7.62
CA PRO A 294 8.43 -3.32 6.93
C PRO A 294 7.65 -2.02 7.08
N PHE A 295 8.36 -0.92 7.37
CA PHE A 295 7.76 0.39 7.60
C PHE A 295 8.13 1.34 6.46
N TYR A 296 7.12 1.95 5.85
CA TYR A 296 7.23 2.79 4.67
C TYR A 296 6.79 4.22 5.01
N VAL A 297 7.75 5.15 5.06
CA VAL A 297 7.56 6.57 5.40
C VAL A 297 7.90 7.49 4.23
#